data_AF-A0A7X7A3R5-F1
#
_entry.id   AF-A0A7X7A3R5-F1
#
_cell.length_a   1.000
_cell.length_b   1.000
_cell.length_c   1.000
_cell.angle_alpha   90.00
_cell.angle_beta   90.00
_cell.angle_gamma   90.00
#
_symmetry.space_group_name_H-M   'P 1'
#
loop_
_entity.id
_entity.type
_entity.pdbx_description
1 polymer ?
#
loop_
_entity_poly.entity_id
_entity_poly.type
_entity_poly.pdbx_seq_one_letter_code
_entity_poly.pdbx_strand_id
1 'polypeptide(L)' 'GAGLLVGNFLCARLIHHYKTIAGYDWNAIWGITTLASIILMIAFVLFFKTEKSLETT' A
#
# COMPACT_ATOMS: atom_id res chain seq x y z
N GLY A 1 0.33 -14.68 -8.73
CA GLY A 1 -0.80 -14.56 -9.66
C GLY A 1 -0.62 -13.36 -10.55
N ALA A 2 -1.54 -12.40 -10.57
CA ALA A 2 -1.37 -11.13 -11.31
C ALA A 2 -1.01 -9.94 -10.41
N GLY A 3 -1.52 -9.91 -9.17
CA GLY A 3 -1.22 -8.83 -8.21
C GLY A 3 0.28 -8.71 -7.89
N LEU A 4 1.00 -9.82 -7.92
CA LEU A 4 2.45 -9.84 -7.71
C LEU A 4 3.22 -9.23 -8.90
N LEU A 5 2.73 -9.43 -10.14
CA LEU A 5 3.29 -8.82 -11.34
C LEU A 5 3.05 -7.30 -11.37
N VAL A 6 1.81 -6.89 -11.06
CA VAL A 6 1.45 -5.47 -10.95
C VAL A 6 2.23 -4.79 -9.82
N GLY A 7 2.30 -5.43 -8.65
CA GLY A 7 3.09 -4.96 -7.52
C GLY A 7 4.57 -4.81 -7.88
N ASN A 8 5.16 -5.80 -8.55
CA ASN A 8 6.55 -5.72 -8.98
C ASN A 8 6.79 -4.59 -10.00
N PHE A 9 5.88 -4.40 -10.96
CA PHE A 9 5.95 -3.31 -11.92
C PHE A 9 5.87 -1.92 -11.25
N LEU A 10 4.95 -1.75 -10.31
CA LEU A 10 4.79 -0.51 -9.55
C LEU A 10 6.02 -0.24 -8.66
N CYS A 11 6.53 -1.25 -7.97
CA CYS A 11 7.76 -1.15 -7.16
C CYS A 11 8.97 -0.78 -8.02
N ALA A 12 9.14 -1.41 -9.19
CA ALA A 12 10.24 -1.09 -10.10
C ALA A 12 10.17 0.38 -10.57
N ARG A 13 8.98 0.86 -10.91
CA ARG A 13 8.77 2.26 -11.32
C ARG A 13 9.02 3.24 -10.16
N LEU A 14 8.59 2.89 -8.95
CA LEU A 14 8.80 3.67 -7.75
C LEU A 14 10.29 3.84 -7.46
N ILE A 15 11.03 2.73 -7.41
CA ILE A 15 12.48 2.74 -7.16
C ILE A 15 13.22 3.54 -8.23
N HIS A 16 12.82 3.40 -9.50
CA HIS A 16 13.41 4.19 -10.58
C HIS A 16 13.13 5.69 -10.46
N HIS A 17 11.93 6.08 -10.01
CA HIS A 17 11.57 7.48 -9.82
C HIS A 17 12.36 8.14 -8.69
N TYR A 18 12.60 7.41 -7.60
CA TYR A 18 13.38 7.87 -6.45
C TYR A 18 14.89 7.57 -6.56
N LYS A 19 15.36 7.27 -7.78
CA LYS A 19 16.78 7.17 -8.08
C LYS A 19 17.37 8.56 -8.25
N THR A 20 18.42 8.85 -7.50
CA THR A 20 19.19 10.09 -7.55
C THR A 20 20.62 9.83 -8.04
N ILE A 21 21.37 10.89 -8.30
CA ILE A 21 22.78 10.81 -8.71
C ILE A 21 23.65 10.15 -7.62
N ALA A 22 23.27 10.32 -6.35
CA ALA A 22 24.00 9.78 -5.19
C ALA A 22 23.53 8.38 -4.75
N GLY A 23 22.50 7.80 -5.39
CA GLY A 23 21.90 6.53 -4.99
C GLY A 23 20.37 6.58 -4.92
N TYR A 24 19.75 5.70 -4.13
CA TYR A 24 18.28 5.65 -4.00
C TYR A 24 17.81 6.35 -2.73
N ASP A 25 16.72 7.12 -2.83
CA ASP A 25 16.04 7.68 -1.66
C ASP A 25 15.16 6.60 -1.01
N TRP A 26 15.78 5.77 -0.17
CA TRP A 26 15.11 4.68 0.53
C TRP A 26 14.05 5.17 1.52
N ASN A 27 14.23 6.35 2.10
CA ASN A 27 13.25 6.93 3.03
C ASN A 27 11.94 7.23 2.31
N ALA A 28 12.01 7.84 1.13
CA ALA A 28 10.82 8.09 0.32
C ALA A 28 10.16 6.80 -0.17
N ILE A 29 10.96 5.84 -0.68
CA ILE A 29 10.46 4.55 -1.17
C ILE A 29 9.72 3.80 -0.06
N TRP A 30 10.34 3.64 1.11
CA TRP A 30 9.72 2.96 2.24
C TRP A 30 8.49 3.71 2.74
N GLY A 31 8.58 5.03 2.89
CA GLY A 31 7.45 5.87 3.31
C GLY A 31 6.20 5.66 2.45
N ILE A 32 6.37 5.59 1.12
CA ILE A 32 5.26 5.35 0.19
C ILE A 32 4.68 3.96 0.35
N THR A 33 5.52 2.93 0.49
CA THR A 33 5.03 1.55 0.69
C THR A 33 4.30 1.38 2.03
N THR A 34 4.76 2.05 3.09
CA THR A 34 4.10 2.09 4.40
C THR A 34 2.76 2.78 4.29
N LEU A 35 2.69 3.94 3.60
CA LEU A 35 1.43 4.66 3.39
C LEU A 35 0.42 3.81 2.60
N ALA A 36 0.86 3.14 1.53
CA ALA A 36 0.01 2.23 0.76
C ALA A 36 -0.55 1.08 1.62
N SER A 37 0.26 0.53 2.52
CA SER A 37 -0.15 -0.52 3.46
C SER A 37 -1.21 -0.02 4.45
N ILE A 38 -1.04 1.20 4.98
CA ILE A 38 -2.02 1.83 5.88
C ILE A 38 -3.35 2.07 5.15
N ILE A 39 -3.30 2.60 3.93
CA ILE A 39 -4.50 2.82 3.10
C ILE A 39 -5.22 1.50 2.84
N LEU A 40 -4.49 0.45 2.45
CA LEU A 40 -5.07 -0.87 2.23
C LEU A 40 -5.72 -1.42 3.50
N MET A 41 -5.08 -1.26 4.66
CA MET A 41 -5.62 -1.68 5.94
C MET A 41 -6.91 -0.92 6.27
N ILE A 42 -6.94 0.40 6.10
CA ILE A 42 -8.15 1.21 6.32
C ILE A 42 -9.26 0.76 5.37
N ALA A 43 -8.95 0.58 4.08
CA ALA A 43 -9.92 0.07 3.11
C ALA A 43 -10.46 -1.30 3.53
N PHE A 44 -9.59 -2.20 3.99
CA PHE A 44 -10.00 -3.50 4.49
C PHE A 44 -10.97 -3.37 5.68
N VAL A 45 -10.65 -2.51 6.66
CA VAL A 45 -11.55 -2.25 7.78
C VAL A 45 -12.89 -1.69 7.29
N LEU A 46 -12.90 -0.74 6.36
CA LEU A 46 -14.15 -0.14 5.89
C LEU A 46 -15.02 -1.11 5.08
N PHE A 47 -14.43 -1.89 4.18
CA PHE A 47 -15.16 -2.82 3.31
C PHE A 47 -15.56 -4.12 4.02
N PHE A 48 -14.81 -4.55 5.04
CA PHE A 48 -15.04 -5.81 5.75
C PHE A 48 -15.49 -5.61 7.20
N LYS A 49 -15.84 -4.38 7.60
CA LYS A 49 -16.57 -4.15 8.85
C LYS A 49 -17.98 -4.69 8.69
N THR A 50 -18.15 -5.97 9.04
CA THR A 50 -19.45 -6.60 9.22
C THR A 50 -20.29 -5.74 10.16
N GLU A 51 -21.55 -5.50 9.82
CA GLU A 51 -22.53 -4.92 10.73
C GLU A 51 -22.75 -5.89 11.89
N LYS A 52 -21.95 -5.75 12.95
CA LYS A 52 -22.20 -6.44 14.21
C LYS A 52 -23.38 -5.75 14.88
N SER A 53 -24.57 -6.23 14.53
CA SER A 53 -25.82 -6.17 15.30
C SER A 53 -26.27 -4.77 15.77
N LEU A 54 -27.24 -4.21 15.05
CA LEU A 54 -28.34 -3.45 15.65
C LEU A 54 -29.54 -4.38 15.90
N GLU A 55 -29.31 -5.60 16.42
CA GLU A 55 -30.37 -6.33 17.12
C GLU A 55 -30.27 -5.96 18.59
N THR A 56 -30.69 -4.74 18.91
CA THR A 56 -31.05 -4.38 20.28
C THR A 56 -32.56 -4.24 20.33
N THR A 57 -33.19 -5.30 20.85
CA THR A 57 -34.57 -5.38 21.37
C THR A 57 -35.70 -5.58 20.36
#